data_AF-A0A0C2C1Z5-F1
#
_entry.id   AF-A0A0C2C1Z5-F1
#
_cell.length_a   1.000
_cell.length_b   1.000
_cell.length_c   1.000
_cell.angle_alpha   90.00
_cell.angle_beta   90.00
_cell.angle_gamma   90.00
#
_symmetry.space_group_name_H-M   'P 1'
#
loop_
_entity.id
_entity.type
_entity.pdbx_description
1 polymer ?
#
loop_
_entity_poly.entity_id
_entity_poly.type
_entity_poly.pdbx_seq_one_letter_code
_entity_poly.pdbx_strand_id
1 'polypeptide(L)'
;EYVVAHETGHALGFWHTHQRPDRDRHISINWKNVMEEATASFMPFRSMLQAFGIRQVSPRRVPYDYGSLMHYHAVAHAIKVNYV
;
A
#
# COMPACT_ATOMS: atom_id res chain seq x y z
N GLU A 1 16.69 0.68 -1.27
CA GLU A 1 17.37 1.91 -0.78
C GLU A 1 16.30 2.99 -0.59
N TYR A 2 16.50 3.98 0.29
CA TYR A 2 15.53 5.01 0.75
C TYR A 2 14.59 4.66 1.93
N VAL A 3 15.03 3.81 2.87
CA VAL A 3 14.27 3.51 4.10
C VAL A 3 14.02 4.77 4.94
N VAL A 4 15.03 5.61 5.16
CA VAL A 4 14.89 6.83 5.97
C VAL A 4 13.82 7.77 5.40
N ALA A 5 13.80 7.96 4.09
CA ALA A 5 12.81 8.81 3.44
C ALA A 5 11.40 8.20 3.50
N HIS A 6 11.29 6.87 3.39
CA HIS A 6 10.02 6.15 3.52
C HIS A 6 9.41 6.33 4.92
N GLU A 7 10.20 6.11 5.97
CA GLU A 7 9.77 6.30 7.36
C GLU A 7 9.49 7.77 7.68
N THR A 8 10.24 8.70 7.07
CA THR A 8 9.93 10.13 7.16
C THR A 8 8.57 10.44 6.52
N GLY A 9 8.24 9.79 5.41
CA GLY A 9 6.91 9.86 4.79
C GLY A 9 5.81 9.41 5.75
N HIS A 10 6.01 8.27 6.43
CA HIS A 10 5.07 7.82 7.47
C HIS A 10 4.93 8.83 8.61
N ALA A 11 6.03 9.41 9.09
CA ALA A 11 6.00 10.44 10.13
C ALA A 11 5.21 11.70 9.72
N LEU A 12 5.21 12.04 8.43
CA LEU A 12 4.42 13.13 7.86
C LEU A 12 2.94 12.75 7.59
N GLY A 13 2.56 11.49 7.82
CA GLY A 13 1.19 11.00 7.65
C GLY A 13 0.90 10.35 6.30
N PHE A 14 1.93 10.04 5.50
CA PHE A 14 1.75 9.26 4.28
C PHE A 14 1.59 7.77 4.61
N TRP A 15 0.67 7.13 3.91
CA TRP A 15 0.44 5.69 3.97
C TRP A 15 0.89 5.03 2.68
N HIS A 16 0.98 3.71 2.69
CA HIS A 16 1.43 3.01 1.50
C HIS A 16 0.51 3.24 0.30
N THR A 17 1.13 3.41 -0.87
CA THR A 17 0.40 3.68 -2.11
C THR A 17 -0.54 2.52 -2.50
N HIS A 18 -0.17 1.28 -2.19
CA HIS A 18 -1.03 0.09 -2.37
C HIS A 18 -2.17 0.00 -1.35
N GLN A 19 -2.27 0.91 -0.37
CA GLN A 19 -3.40 0.98 0.56
C GLN A 19 -4.42 2.06 0.18
N ARG A 20 -4.19 2.76 -0.94
CA ARG A 20 -5.12 3.76 -1.47
C ARG A 20 -6.52 3.19 -1.69
N PRO A 21 -7.57 3.99 -1.44
CA PRO A 21 -8.95 3.69 -1.79
C PRO A 21 -9.23 3.19 -3.22
N ASP A 22 -8.43 3.65 -4.20
CA ASP A 22 -8.63 3.38 -5.62
C ASP A 22 -7.65 2.34 -6.18
N ARG A 23 -6.85 1.69 -5.33
CA ARG A 23 -5.77 0.76 -5.76
C ARG A 23 -6.25 -0.36 -6.69
N ASP A 24 -7.48 -0.86 -6.49
CA ASP A 24 -7.96 -2.05 -7.19
C ASP A 24 -8.27 -1.74 -8.67
N ARG A 25 -8.14 -0.46 -9.08
CA ARG A 25 -8.15 -0.01 -10.48
C ARG A 25 -6.77 -0.04 -11.14
N HIS A 26 -5.70 -0.24 -10.36
CA HIS A 26 -4.30 -0.06 -10.77
C HIS A 26 -3.47 -1.32 -10.54
N ILE A 27 -3.70 -2.02 -9.42
CA ILE A 27 -2.97 -3.23 -9.03
C ILE A 27 -3.94 -4.35 -8.65
N SER A 28 -3.44 -5.58 -8.74
CA SER A 28 -4.09 -6.77 -8.16
C SER A 28 -3.16 -7.41 -7.14
N ILE A 29 -3.74 -7.90 -6.04
CA ILE A 29 -3.00 -8.63 -5.01
C ILE A 29 -3.19 -10.12 -5.26
N ASN A 30 -2.10 -10.85 -5.46
CA ASN A 30 -2.15 -12.31 -5.53
C ASN A 30 -2.21 -12.90 -4.11
N TRP A 31 -3.41 -12.91 -3.53
CA TRP A 31 -3.65 -13.37 -2.15
C TRP A 31 -3.15 -14.80 -1.87
N LYS A 32 -3.09 -15.67 -2.89
CA LYS A 32 -2.55 -17.03 -2.75
C LYS A 32 -1.03 -17.07 -2.52
N ASN A 33 -0.34 -15.96 -2.79
CA ASN A 33 1.11 -15.83 -2.66
C ASN A 33 1.49 -14.80 -1.59
N VAL A 34 0.54 -14.33 -0.77
CA VAL A 34 0.80 -13.44 0.37
C VAL A 34 0.96 -14.30 1.62
N MET A 35 2.02 -14.07 2.41
CA MET A 35 2.19 -14.70 3.71
C MET A 35 0.96 -14.42 4.59
N GLU A 36 0.41 -15.45 5.26
CA GLU A 36 -0.86 -15.38 5.98
C GLU A 36 -0.86 -14.26 7.04
N GLU A 37 0.24 -14.15 7.77
CA GLU A 37 0.50 -13.13 8.80
C GLU A 37 0.60 -11.70 8.24
N ALA A 38 0.85 -11.55 6.94
CA ALA A 38 1.02 -10.25 6.27
C ALA A 38 -0.26 -9.77 5.56
N THR A 39 -1.33 -10.55 5.54
CA THR A 39 -2.59 -10.23 4.84
C THR A 39 -3.15 -8.85 5.24
N ALA A 40 -3.07 -8.50 6.52
CA ALA A 40 -3.51 -7.21 7.04
C ALA A 40 -2.73 -6.02 6.43
N SER A 41 -1.44 -6.18 6.12
CA SER A 41 -0.59 -5.13 5.52
C SER A 41 -0.99 -4.77 4.10
N PHE A 42 -1.78 -5.62 3.43
CA PHE A 42 -2.36 -5.38 2.12
C PHE A 42 -3.81 -4.91 2.20
N MET A 43 -4.39 -4.66 3.38
CA MET A 43 -5.75 -4.11 3.46
C MET A 43 -5.75 -2.60 3.17
N PRO A 44 -6.79 -2.06 2.50
CA PRO A 44 -6.88 -0.63 2.27
C PRO A 44 -6.93 0.12 3.59
N PHE A 45 -6.30 1.29 3.67
CA PHE A 45 -6.23 2.11 4.89
C PHE A 45 -7.60 2.68 5.32
N ARG A 46 -8.65 2.42 4.52
CA ARG A 46 -10.04 2.79 4.81
C ARG A 46 -10.55 2.22 6.14
N SER A 47 -10.10 1.04 6.56
CA SER A 47 -10.68 0.35 7.72
C SER A 47 -10.48 1.08 9.05
N MET A 48 -9.32 1.72 9.27
CA MET A 48 -9.00 2.37 10.54
C MET A 48 -9.61 3.77 10.66
N LEU A 49 -9.44 4.62 9.63
CA LEU A 49 -9.93 6.00 9.68
C LEU A 49 -11.45 6.12 9.57
N GLN A 50 -12.10 5.21 8.85
CA GLN A 50 -13.56 5.20 8.74
C GLN A 50 -14.23 4.92 10.08
N ALA A 51 -13.58 4.13 10.97
CA ALA A 51 -14.05 3.91 12.33
C ALA A 51 -14.08 5.21 13.17
N PHE A 52 -13.22 6.18 12.84
CA PHE A 52 -13.20 7.52 13.44
C PHE A 52 -14.01 8.56 12.63
N GLY A 53 -14.79 8.14 11.63
CA GLY A 53 -15.58 9.03 10.77
C GLY A 53 -14.75 9.84 9.76
N ILE A 54 -13.45 9.56 9.63
CA ILE A 54 -12.55 10.27 8.73
C ILE A 54 -12.61 9.60 7.35
N ARG A 55 -13.14 10.33 6.35
CA ARG A 55 -13.15 9.85 4.96
C ARG A 55 -11.79 10.07 4.33
N GLN A 56 -11.12 8.97 4.00
CA GLN A 56 -9.98 8.96 3.08
C GLN A 56 -10.45 9.45 1.70
N VAL A 57 -10.03 10.65 1.33
CA VAL A 57 -10.21 11.18 -0.02
C VAL A 57 -8.95 10.84 -0.79
N SER A 58 -9.04 9.91 -1.75
CA SER A 58 -7.98 9.81 -2.75
C SER A 58 -7.87 11.18 -3.40
N PRO A 59 -6.70 11.83 -3.41
CA PRO A 59 -6.57 13.15 -4.02
C PRO A 59 -6.96 12.97 -5.48
N ARG A 60 -8.16 13.42 -5.89
CA ARG A 60 -8.63 13.29 -7.28
C ARG A 60 -7.67 13.96 -8.29
N ARG A 61 -6.68 14.70 -7.79
CA ARG A 61 -5.66 15.44 -8.52
C ARG A 61 -4.30 14.74 -8.60
N VAL A 62 -4.09 13.60 -7.92
CA VAL A 62 -2.81 12.87 -7.92
C VAL A 62 -3.03 11.48 -8.52
N PRO A 63 -2.45 11.18 -9.69
CA PRO A 63 -2.49 9.85 -10.31
C PRO A 63 -1.94 8.76 -9.37
N TYR A 64 -2.22 7.50 -9.71
CA TYR A 64 -1.57 6.37 -9.03
C TYR A 64 -0.12 6.27 -9.50
N ASP A 65 0.83 6.26 -8.56
CA ASP A 65 2.26 6.26 -8.86
C ASP A 65 2.88 4.94 -8.39
N TYR A 66 3.22 4.07 -9.36
CA TYR A 66 3.88 2.79 -9.11
C TYR A 66 5.33 2.94 -8.64
N GLY A 67 5.98 4.08 -8.96
CA GLY A 67 7.35 4.39 -8.55
C GLY A 67 7.42 5.14 -7.22
N SER A 68 6.27 5.34 -6.56
CA SER A 68 6.20 6.05 -5.29
C SER A 68 7.09 5.38 -4.26
N LEU A 69 7.83 6.20 -3.51
CA LEU A 69 8.61 5.76 -2.34
C LEU A 69 7.77 4.97 -1.33
N MET A 70 6.46 5.23 -1.27
CA MET A 70 5.52 4.58 -0.37
C MET A 70 4.85 3.34 -0.98
N HIS A 71 5.18 2.95 -2.22
CA HIS A 71 4.64 1.75 -2.82
C HIS A 71 5.47 0.53 -2.43
N TYR A 72 4.81 -0.53 -1.94
CA TYR A 72 5.50 -1.80 -1.70
C TYR A 72 6.09 -2.37 -2.98
N HIS A 73 7.24 -3.02 -2.84
CA HIS A 73 7.81 -3.79 -3.92
C HIS A 73 6.87 -4.94 -4.33
N ALA A 74 6.89 -5.33 -5.60
CA ALA A 74 5.99 -6.37 -6.16
C ALA A 74 6.09 -7.74 -5.47
N VAL A 75 7.19 -7.99 -4.74
CA VAL A 75 7.45 -9.25 -4.02
C VAL A 75 7.41 -9.09 -2.50
N ALA A 76 6.96 -7.94 -1.99
CA ALA A 76 6.82 -7.73 -0.56
C ALA A 76 5.92 -8.82 0.03
N HIS A 77 6.38 -9.50 1.08
CA HIS A 77 5.65 -10.55 1.78
C HIS A 77 5.18 -11.72 0.89
N ALA A 78 5.90 -12.01 -0.20
CA ALA A 78 5.59 -13.12 -1.08
C ALA A 78 6.03 -14.46 -0.47
N ILE A 79 5.17 -15.49 -0.54
CA ILE A 79 5.53 -16.87 -0.15
C ILE A 79 6.60 -17.43 -1.09
N LYS A 80 6.46 -17.16 -2.39
CA LYS A 80 7.42 -17.54 -3.41
C LYS A 80 7.69 -16.40 -4.39
N VAL A 81 8.98 -16.16 -4.63
CA VAL A 81 9.45 -15.25 -5.68
C VAL A 81 10.00 -16.08 -6.83
N ASN A 82 9.36 -15.99 -8.00
CA ASN A 82 9.94 -16.53 -9.22
C ASN A 82 10.72 -15.40 -9.89
N TYR A 83 12.03 -15.60 -10.05
CA TYR A 83 12.82 -14.79 -10.95
C TYR A 83 12.49 -15.29 -12.36
N VAL A 84 12.07 -14.37 -13.23
CA VAL A 84 11.93 -14.64 -14.67
C VAL A 84 13.31 -14.89 -15.25
#